data_AF-A0A9D7CVE4-F1
#
_entry.id   AF-A0A9D7CVE4-F1
#
_cell.length_a   1.000
_cell.length_b   1.000
_cell.length_c   1.000
_cell.angle_alpha   90.00
_cell.angle_beta   90.00
_cell.angle_gamma   90.00
#
_symmetry.space_group_name_H-M   'P 1'
#
loop_
_entity.id
_entity.type
_entity.pdbx_description
1 polymer ?
#
loop_
_entity_poly.entity_id
_entity_poly.type
_entity_poly.pdbx_seq_one_letter_code
_entity_poly.pdbx_strand_id
1 'polypeptide(L)'
;MPAAALTLAALAAGCSDEASDDPSGAGGGATTPGTEGAVGGGPDGGAYPPLPPYVVDNTPLSPDYSIFDHGKECFDRFQVEIPAFDCDGPDASRLKISVDGSEVTAVTPAKCDTPSLVGNKYACVPGARVTKFEEVNRYGHTIATVAVCRRSSASPLDSGEFDNIAVLQSDLQNGETCWFQIRQGADFVARNIPAPYSKGRVKGDTNDRRANAVYESPVTLTTDHSECYRCHDSQVFLRTPWISVKNQAPSKTGKVHEIPRTLGVPTYLGKAYRGWNLAANRPKQIKINKVVFDGAFPLSASESAAVAAGKMAPSDACTQCHTIGKSEIASAGQGSCNHFVRVWMGGGPSFSGTVLGSKVSSFGGAFPQSAWMPPAAPSQFASDAAYRGYYARAFSALETCCDDPSQPGCQ
;
A
#
# COMPACT_ATOMS: atom_id res chain seq x y z
N MET A 1 43.92 14.84 -29.24
CA MET A 1 43.28 13.87 -28.32
C MET A 1 41.78 14.08 -28.44
N PRO A 2 40.99 13.12 -28.96
CA PRO A 2 39.57 13.32 -29.16
C PRO A 2 38.80 13.06 -27.87
N ALA A 3 37.82 13.93 -27.58
CA ALA A 3 36.89 13.77 -26.47
C ALA A 3 35.96 12.56 -26.74
N ALA A 4 35.98 11.58 -25.85
CA ALA A 4 35.10 10.44 -25.91
C ALA A 4 33.66 10.88 -25.57
N ALA A 5 32.76 10.75 -26.55
CA ALA A 5 31.33 10.85 -26.34
C ALA A 5 30.88 9.63 -25.51
N LEU A 6 30.46 9.88 -24.27
CA LEU A 6 29.78 8.88 -23.46
C LEU A 6 28.38 8.68 -24.04
N THR A 7 28.19 7.61 -24.81
CA THR A 7 26.86 7.18 -25.26
C THR A 7 26.11 6.68 -24.04
N LEU A 8 25.22 7.50 -23.49
CA LEU A 8 24.24 7.06 -22.49
C LEU A 8 23.33 6.06 -23.19
N ALA A 9 23.59 4.76 -23.01
CA ALA A 9 22.65 3.73 -23.41
C ALA A 9 21.34 4.04 -22.70
N ALA A 10 20.27 4.20 -23.47
CA ALA A 10 18.92 4.39 -22.96
C ALA A 10 18.61 3.19 -22.05
N LEU A 11 18.72 3.40 -20.74
CA LEU A 11 17.96 2.65 -19.77
C LEU A 11 16.50 2.92 -20.14
N ALA A 12 15.91 2.00 -20.92
CA ALA A 12 14.55 1.64 -20.62
C ALA A 12 14.58 1.37 -19.11
N ALA A 13 14.00 2.28 -18.34
CA ALA A 13 13.62 2.00 -16.97
C ALA A 13 12.59 0.87 -17.08
N GLY A 14 13.09 -0.35 -17.33
CA GLY A 14 12.38 -1.55 -16.95
C GLY A 14 12.02 -1.32 -15.50
N CYS A 15 10.83 -1.75 -15.11
CA CYS A 15 10.34 -1.69 -13.74
C CYS A 15 11.24 -2.59 -12.85
N SER A 16 12.54 -2.31 -12.78
CA SER A 16 13.51 -2.99 -11.97
C SER A 16 13.14 -2.63 -10.55
N ASP A 17 12.78 -3.67 -9.83
CA ASP A 17 12.52 -3.67 -8.42
C ASP A 17 13.57 -2.82 -7.70
N GLU A 18 13.12 -2.07 -6.70
CA GLU A 18 14.06 -1.47 -5.76
C GLU A 18 14.92 -2.60 -5.23
N ALA A 19 16.17 -2.68 -5.70
CA ALA A 19 17.19 -3.49 -5.09
C ALA A 19 17.19 -3.11 -3.60
N SER A 20 16.88 -4.09 -2.77
CA SER A 20 17.06 -4.03 -1.33
C SER A 20 18.56 -3.87 -1.06
N ASP A 21 19.02 -2.62 -0.97
CA ASP A 21 20.35 -2.31 -0.44
C ASP A 21 20.37 -2.73 1.04
N ASP A 22 20.80 -3.96 1.32
CA ASP A 22 21.09 -4.47 2.66
C ASP A 22 22.43 -3.87 3.14
N PRO A 23 22.44 -3.00 4.17
CA PRO A 23 23.66 -2.40 4.67
C PRO A 23 24.26 -3.29 5.76
N SER A 24 24.83 -4.44 5.37
CA SER A 24 25.59 -5.28 6.32
C SER A 24 26.74 -6.03 5.66
N GLY A 25 27.79 -5.29 5.27
CA GLY A 25 29.06 -5.87 4.84
C GLY A 25 30.05 -6.02 6.01
N ALA A 26 30.40 -7.26 6.37
CA ALA A 26 31.75 -7.69 6.73
C ALA A 26 31.84 -9.23 6.87
N GLY A 27 32.42 -9.91 5.88
CA GLY A 27 32.76 -11.33 5.97
C GLY A 27 32.95 -11.98 4.61
N GLY A 28 34.19 -12.07 4.14
CA GLY A 28 34.54 -12.57 2.82
C GLY A 28 34.27 -14.06 2.62
N GLY A 29 33.79 -14.40 1.42
CA GLY A 29 33.65 -15.76 0.92
C GLY A 29 33.04 -15.70 -0.46
N ALA A 30 33.84 -15.95 -1.49
CA ALA A 30 33.38 -15.96 -2.88
C ALA A 30 32.37 -17.11 -3.07
N THR A 31 31.10 -16.76 -3.24
CA THR A 31 30.06 -17.66 -3.76
C THR A 31 29.33 -16.95 -4.91
N THR A 32 29.03 -17.75 -5.92
CA THR A 32 28.35 -17.42 -7.18
C THR A 32 27.01 -16.72 -6.99
N PRO A 33 26.52 -15.93 -7.97
CA PRO A 33 25.25 -15.22 -7.87
C PRO A 33 24.09 -16.21 -7.77
N GLY A 34 23.37 -16.17 -6.65
CA GLY A 34 22.14 -16.91 -6.43
C GLY A 34 20.98 -16.28 -7.19
N THR A 35 20.25 -17.12 -7.91
CA THR A 35 18.94 -16.84 -8.49
C THR A 35 17.94 -16.45 -7.40
N GLU A 36 17.25 -15.32 -7.58
CA GLU A 36 16.05 -14.96 -6.85
C GLU A 36 15.04 -16.12 -6.86
N GLY A 37 14.45 -16.35 -5.69
CA GLY A 37 13.72 -17.57 -5.35
C GLY A 37 12.58 -17.88 -6.31
N ALA A 38 12.75 -18.96 -7.08
CA ALA A 38 11.62 -19.74 -7.53
C ALA A 38 10.80 -20.13 -6.29
N VAL A 39 9.53 -19.73 -6.28
CA VAL A 39 8.51 -20.22 -5.35
C VAL A 39 8.63 -21.74 -5.35
N GLY A 40 8.99 -22.29 -4.18
CA GLY A 40 9.33 -23.69 -4.02
C GLY A 40 8.24 -24.58 -4.58
N GLY A 41 8.59 -25.41 -5.56
CA GLY A 41 7.84 -26.61 -5.85
C GLY A 41 7.76 -27.43 -4.57
N GLY A 42 6.56 -27.53 -4.00
CA GLY A 42 6.30 -28.42 -2.89
C GLY A 42 6.74 -29.85 -3.26
N PRO A 43 7.08 -30.68 -2.26
CA PRO A 43 7.68 -32.00 -2.47
C PRO A 43 6.79 -33.01 -3.22
N ASP A 44 5.54 -32.67 -3.52
CA ASP A 44 4.63 -33.49 -4.30
C ASP A 44 4.17 -32.68 -5.51
N GLY A 45 4.63 -33.02 -6.72
CA GLY A 45 4.23 -32.39 -7.99
C GLY A 45 2.75 -32.58 -8.37
N GLY A 46 1.85 -32.67 -7.40
CA GLY A 46 0.40 -32.65 -7.60
C GLY A 46 -0.06 -31.22 -7.86
N ALA A 47 -0.84 -31.03 -8.93
CA ALA A 47 -1.51 -29.77 -9.18
C ALA A 47 -2.44 -29.45 -8.00
N TYR A 48 -2.24 -28.30 -7.33
CA TYR A 48 -3.17 -27.82 -6.33
C TYR A 48 -4.55 -27.59 -6.97
N PRO A 49 -5.66 -27.94 -6.29
CA PRO A 49 -6.98 -27.64 -6.81
C PRO A 49 -7.13 -26.11 -6.95
N PRO A 50 -7.80 -25.61 -8.01
CA PRO A 50 -8.01 -24.17 -8.14
C PRO A 50 -8.87 -23.66 -6.99
N LEU A 51 -8.59 -22.43 -6.54
CA LEU A 51 -9.49 -21.73 -5.62
C LEU A 51 -10.87 -21.63 -6.29
N PRO A 52 -11.97 -22.01 -5.61
CA PRO A 52 -13.31 -21.89 -6.19
C PRO A 52 -13.59 -20.44 -6.60
N PRO A 53 -14.27 -20.16 -7.72
CA PRO A 53 -14.60 -18.78 -8.07
C PRO A 53 -15.50 -18.17 -7.01
N TYR A 54 -15.22 -16.92 -6.62
CA TYR A 54 -16.14 -16.19 -5.75
C TYR A 54 -17.42 -15.83 -6.52
N VAL A 55 -18.56 -16.27 -6.00
CA VAL A 55 -19.87 -15.86 -6.48
C VAL A 55 -20.30 -14.64 -5.69
N VAL A 56 -20.47 -13.50 -6.39
CA VAL A 56 -20.90 -12.26 -5.76
C VAL A 56 -22.30 -12.44 -5.17
N ASP A 57 -22.38 -12.35 -3.84
CA ASP A 57 -23.64 -12.38 -3.12
C ASP A 57 -24.14 -10.94 -2.91
N ASN A 58 -25.22 -10.60 -3.63
CA ASN A 58 -25.85 -9.27 -3.57
C ASN A 58 -26.95 -9.16 -2.52
N THR A 59 -27.15 -10.19 -1.69
CA THR A 59 -28.11 -10.09 -0.60
C THR A 59 -27.66 -9.02 0.41
N PRO A 60 -28.58 -8.16 0.90
CA PRO A 60 -28.26 -7.24 1.97
C PRO A 60 -27.66 -7.98 3.17
N LEU A 61 -26.66 -7.37 3.80
CA LEU A 61 -26.13 -7.90 5.05
C LEU A 61 -27.25 -7.90 6.09
N SER A 62 -27.36 -9.01 6.81
CA SER A 62 -28.23 -9.04 7.97
C SER A 62 -27.70 -8.08 9.04
N PRO A 63 -28.57 -7.38 9.80
CA PRO A 63 -28.13 -6.51 10.90
C PRO A 63 -27.32 -7.23 11.99
N ASP A 64 -27.45 -8.57 12.10
CA ASP A 64 -26.69 -9.42 13.03
C ASP A 64 -25.39 -9.99 12.44
N TYR A 65 -25.00 -9.54 11.24
CA TYR A 65 -23.71 -9.90 10.63
C TYR A 65 -22.56 -9.32 11.48
N SER A 66 -21.81 -10.21 12.10
CA SER A 66 -20.85 -9.93 13.16
C SER A 66 -19.40 -10.15 12.71
N ILE A 67 -18.45 -9.88 13.61
CA ILE A 67 -17.05 -10.22 13.36
C ILE A 67 -16.84 -11.73 13.24
N PHE A 68 -17.64 -12.53 13.94
CA PHE A 68 -17.65 -13.98 13.75
C PHE A 68 -17.93 -14.35 12.29
N ASP A 69 -19.03 -13.83 11.74
CA ASP A 69 -19.52 -14.21 10.41
C ASP A 69 -18.51 -13.79 9.35
N HIS A 70 -17.98 -12.56 9.46
CA HIS A 70 -16.97 -12.05 8.56
C HIS A 70 -15.64 -12.80 8.67
N GLY A 71 -15.12 -12.99 9.87
CA GLY A 71 -13.87 -13.72 10.10
C GLY A 71 -13.98 -15.17 9.62
N LYS A 72 -15.13 -15.82 9.82
CA LYS A 72 -15.38 -17.17 9.31
C LYS A 72 -15.39 -17.20 7.80
N GLU A 73 -16.06 -16.25 7.15
CA GLU A 73 -16.11 -16.14 5.68
C GLU A 73 -14.70 -16.00 5.09
N CYS A 74 -13.88 -15.13 5.69
CA CYS A 74 -12.49 -14.95 5.32
C CYS A 74 -11.66 -16.22 5.53
N PHE A 75 -11.83 -16.91 6.65
CA PHE A 75 -11.17 -18.20 6.88
C PHE A 75 -11.62 -19.26 5.87
N ASP A 76 -12.91 -19.36 5.58
CA ASP A 76 -13.42 -20.31 4.59
C ASP A 76 -12.80 -20.02 3.20
N ARG A 77 -12.55 -18.74 2.89
CA ARG A 77 -11.92 -18.31 1.64
C ARG A 77 -10.42 -18.61 1.60
N PHE A 78 -9.67 -18.16 2.59
CA PHE A 78 -8.20 -18.21 2.57
C PHE A 78 -7.62 -19.50 3.14
N GLN A 79 -8.39 -20.21 3.97
CA GLN A 79 -7.95 -21.41 4.72
C GLN A 79 -6.74 -21.15 5.62
N VAL A 80 -6.57 -19.91 6.07
CA VAL A 80 -5.50 -19.43 6.96
C VAL A 80 -6.12 -18.58 8.05
N GLU A 81 -5.83 -18.90 9.30
CA GLU A 81 -6.28 -18.07 10.44
C GLU A 81 -5.39 -16.84 10.58
N ILE A 82 -6.00 -15.70 10.93
CA ILE A 82 -5.24 -14.57 11.44
C ILE A 82 -4.89 -14.91 12.89
N PRO A 83 -3.61 -15.03 13.27
CA PRO A 83 -3.24 -15.38 14.63
C PRO A 83 -3.65 -14.27 15.60
N ALA A 84 -3.78 -14.61 16.88
CA ALA A 84 -3.76 -13.60 17.93
C ALA A 84 -2.40 -12.89 17.93
N PHE A 85 -2.37 -11.59 18.18
CA PHE A 85 -1.14 -10.81 18.08
C PHE A 85 -1.05 -9.64 19.06
N ASP A 86 0.18 -9.18 19.28
CA ASP A 86 0.51 -7.99 20.04
C ASP A 86 1.01 -6.92 19.07
N CYS A 87 0.47 -5.70 19.16
CA CYS A 87 0.95 -4.58 18.34
C CYS A 87 2.41 -4.21 18.63
N ASP A 88 2.88 -4.43 19.87
CA ASP A 88 4.25 -4.20 20.32
C ASP A 88 5.02 -5.49 20.61
N GLY A 89 4.59 -6.59 19.98
CA GLY A 89 5.25 -7.89 20.06
C GLY A 89 6.71 -7.86 19.57
N PRO A 90 7.50 -8.91 19.85
CA PRO A 90 8.93 -8.96 19.52
C PRO A 90 9.21 -8.85 18.02
N ASP A 91 8.28 -9.31 17.18
CA ASP A 91 8.39 -9.22 15.73
C ASP A 91 7.86 -7.89 15.16
N ALA A 92 7.18 -7.04 15.92
CA ALA A 92 6.62 -5.81 15.37
C ALA A 92 7.72 -4.78 15.05
N SER A 93 7.74 -4.29 13.80
CA SER A 93 8.63 -3.20 13.36
C SER A 93 8.00 -1.86 13.67
N ARG A 94 8.82 -0.87 14.02
CA ARG A 94 8.35 0.49 14.29
C ARG A 94 8.36 1.32 13.02
N LEU A 95 7.26 2.02 12.75
CA LEU A 95 7.19 3.03 11.70
C LEU A 95 7.74 4.33 12.27
N LYS A 96 8.85 4.81 11.70
CA LYS A 96 9.52 6.02 12.17
C LYS A 96 8.68 7.24 11.83
N ILE A 97 8.66 8.22 12.73
CA ILE A 97 8.24 9.58 12.44
C ILE A 97 9.47 10.45 12.56
N SER A 98 9.80 11.19 11.52
CA SER A 98 10.97 12.07 11.50
C SER A 98 10.58 13.51 11.24
N VAL A 99 11.41 14.43 11.73
CA VAL A 99 11.38 15.86 11.40
C VAL A 99 12.79 16.26 11.01
N ASP A 100 12.94 16.78 9.79
CA ASP A 100 14.22 17.20 9.24
C ASP A 100 15.28 16.08 9.27
N GLY A 101 14.84 14.87 8.91
CA GLY A 101 15.65 13.66 8.86
C GLY A 101 15.90 13.00 10.22
N SER A 102 15.51 13.65 11.32
CA SER A 102 15.73 13.15 12.68
C SER A 102 14.47 12.51 13.25
N GLU A 103 14.60 11.30 13.78
CA GLU A 103 13.45 10.59 14.36
C GLU A 103 12.92 11.27 15.65
N VAL A 104 11.61 11.32 15.79
CA VAL A 104 10.88 11.80 16.96
C VAL A 104 10.07 10.66 17.58
N THR A 105 10.17 10.50 18.90
CA THR A 105 9.60 9.35 19.61
C THR A 105 8.67 9.69 20.78
N ALA A 106 8.80 10.88 21.37
CA ALA A 106 8.11 11.24 22.61
C ALA A 106 6.97 12.25 22.44
N VAL A 107 6.97 13.03 21.35
CA VAL A 107 6.00 14.10 21.11
C VAL A 107 5.40 13.95 19.72
N THR A 108 4.15 14.34 19.54
CA THR A 108 3.54 14.46 18.21
C THR A 108 3.95 15.81 17.62
N PRO A 109 4.86 15.85 16.63
CA PRO A 109 5.17 17.09 15.96
C PRO A 109 3.98 17.56 15.12
N ALA A 110 3.89 18.87 14.89
CA ALA A 110 2.84 19.45 14.05
C ALA A 110 2.94 18.97 12.59
N LYS A 111 4.17 18.72 12.14
CA LYS A 111 4.57 18.27 10.80
C LYS A 111 5.67 17.22 10.90
N CYS A 112 5.79 16.35 9.91
CA CYS A 112 6.80 15.29 9.84
C CYS A 112 7.18 15.00 8.39
N ASP A 113 8.29 14.30 8.19
CA ASP A 113 8.87 14.05 6.86
C ASP A 113 8.00 13.10 6.04
N THR A 114 7.46 12.05 6.68
CA THR A 114 6.65 10.99 6.05
C THR A 114 5.33 10.78 6.82
N PRO A 115 4.35 11.69 6.70
CA PRO A 115 3.08 11.56 7.41
C PRO A 115 2.28 10.33 7.00
N SER A 116 1.57 9.72 7.96
CA SER A 116 0.54 8.71 7.68
C SER A 116 -0.60 9.33 6.86
N LEU A 117 -1.09 8.59 5.86
CA LEU A 117 -2.04 9.11 4.87
C LEU A 117 -3.51 9.01 5.29
N VAL A 118 -3.77 8.53 6.50
CA VAL A 118 -5.14 8.21 6.94
C VAL A 118 -5.66 9.33 7.84
N GLY A 119 -5.70 10.54 7.27
CA GLY A 119 -6.20 11.75 7.91
C GLY A 119 -5.13 12.66 8.55
N ASN A 120 -5.46 13.94 8.68
CA ASN A 120 -4.55 14.97 9.19
C ASN A 120 -4.28 14.86 10.71
N LYS A 121 -5.28 14.47 11.50
CA LYS A 121 -5.22 14.55 12.96
C LYS A 121 -4.11 13.68 13.56
N TYR A 122 -3.84 12.52 12.95
CA TYR A 122 -2.93 11.51 13.48
C TYR A 122 -1.70 11.26 12.61
N ALA A 123 -1.51 12.08 11.57
CA ALA A 123 -0.52 11.87 10.52
C ALA A 123 0.92 11.74 11.03
N CYS A 124 1.27 12.46 12.10
CA CYS A 124 2.63 12.52 12.65
C CYS A 124 2.72 11.98 14.08
N VAL A 125 1.80 11.10 14.50
CA VAL A 125 1.88 10.50 15.84
C VAL A 125 2.98 9.42 15.86
N PRO A 126 4.02 9.55 16.70
CA PRO A 126 5.11 8.59 16.73
C PRO A 126 4.67 7.25 17.36
N GLY A 127 5.46 6.22 17.08
CA GLY A 127 5.33 4.94 17.77
C GLY A 127 4.32 3.98 17.17
N ALA A 128 3.85 4.21 15.95
CA ALA A 128 3.12 3.20 15.18
C ALA A 128 3.96 1.92 14.96
N ARG A 129 3.28 0.81 14.70
CA ARG A 129 3.88 -0.51 14.47
C ARG A 129 3.29 -1.17 13.24
N VAL A 130 4.11 -1.99 12.60
CA VAL A 130 3.67 -2.90 11.54
C VAL A 130 4.18 -4.30 11.84
N THR A 131 3.33 -5.29 11.62
CA THR A 131 3.73 -6.71 11.62
C THR A 131 3.11 -7.41 10.42
N LYS A 132 3.79 -8.46 9.96
CA LYS A 132 3.36 -9.30 8.85
C LYS A 132 3.42 -10.76 9.25
N PHE A 133 2.40 -11.51 8.86
CA PHE A 133 2.32 -12.96 8.92
C PHE A 133 2.13 -13.49 7.50
N GLU A 134 2.85 -14.55 7.14
CA GLU A 134 2.70 -15.19 5.83
C GLU A 134 2.58 -16.70 6.03
N GLU A 135 1.58 -17.29 5.38
CA GLU A 135 1.33 -18.73 5.40
C GLU A 135 0.88 -19.20 4.02
N VAL A 136 1.24 -20.42 3.64
CA VAL A 136 0.76 -21.04 2.41
C VAL A 136 -0.50 -21.83 2.71
N ASN A 137 -1.60 -21.53 2.02
CA ASN A 137 -2.86 -22.23 2.21
C ASN A 137 -2.89 -23.60 1.51
N ARG A 138 -4.00 -24.33 1.69
CA ARG A 138 -4.18 -25.66 1.08
C ARG A 138 -4.20 -25.68 -0.47
N TYR A 139 -4.30 -24.51 -1.10
CA TYR A 139 -4.30 -24.32 -2.54
C TYR A 139 -2.90 -23.94 -3.08
N GLY A 140 -1.88 -23.91 -2.21
CA GLY A 140 -0.53 -23.50 -2.58
C GLY A 140 -0.38 -21.98 -2.76
N HIS A 141 -1.39 -21.19 -2.36
CA HIS A 141 -1.32 -19.73 -2.42
C HIS A 141 -0.71 -19.16 -1.15
N THR A 142 0.03 -18.07 -1.28
CA THR A 142 0.62 -17.33 -0.16
C THR A 142 -0.41 -16.32 0.34
N ILE A 143 -0.81 -16.50 1.60
CA ILE A 143 -1.71 -15.59 2.30
C ILE A 143 -0.87 -14.71 3.20
N ALA A 144 -0.88 -13.40 2.95
CA ALA A 144 -0.21 -12.42 3.78
C ALA A 144 -1.22 -11.66 4.63
N THR A 145 -0.97 -11.60 5.94
CA THR A 145 -1.71 -10.77 6.88
C THR A 145 -0.81 -9.65 7.38
N VAL A 146 -1.19 -8.40 7.13
CA VAL A 146 -0.49 -7.21 7.62
C VAL A 146 -1.36 -6.53 8.66
N ALA A 147 -0.80 -6.27 9.84
CA ALA A 147 -1.42 -5.44 10.86
C ALA A 147 -0.63 -4.14 11.03
N VAL A 148 -1.32 -3.01 10.91
CA VAL A 148 -0.76 -1.66 11.09
C VAL A 148 -1.40 -1.05 12.32
N CYS A 149 -0.65 -1.00 13.41
CA CYS A 149 -1.11 -0.47 14.69
C CYS A 149 -0.72 0.99 14.83
N ARG A 150 -1.71 1.87 14.92
CA ARG A 150 -1.52 3.32 15.05
C ARG A 150 -2.01 3.80 16.40
N ARG A 151 -1.58 5.03 16.71
CA ARG A 151 -1.96 5.78 17.90
C ARG A 151 -2.64 7.07 17.46
N SER A 152 -3.70 7.46 18.14
CA SER A 152 -4.33 8.77 17.98
C SER A 152 -3.66 9.87 18.81
N SER A 153 -2.81 9.50 19.77
CA SER A 153 -2.08 10.41 20.65
C SER A 153 -0.67 9.90 20.96
N ALA A 154 0.21 10.82 21.35
CA ALA A 154 1.56 10.46 21.80
C ALA A 154 1.47 9.76 23.15
N SER A 155 2.21 8.66 23.27
CA SER A 155 2.40 7.90 24.50
C SER A 155 3.79 7.24 24.49
N PRO A 156 4.31 6.74 25.62
CA PRO A 156 5.58 6.02 25.65
C PRO A 156 5.63 4.92 24.58
N LEU A 157 6.78 4.72 23.94
CA LEU A 157 6.89 3.78 22.80
C LEU A 157 6.53 2.34 23.18
N ASP A 158 6.64 1.98 24.44
CA ASP A 158 6.41 0.65 25.04
C ASP A 158 5.11 0.56 25.86
N SER A 159 4.25 1.58 25.82
CA SER A 159 2.98 1.59 26.56
C SER A 159 2.02 0.46 26.12
N GLY A 160 2.19 -0.05 24.90
CA GLY A 160 1.26 -1.00 24.28
C GLY A 160 -0.05 -0.34 23.83
N GLU A 161 -0.18 0.97 23.93
CA GLU A 161 -1.40 1.70 23.53
C GLU A 161 -1.45 1.86 22.01
N PHE A 162 -2.49 1.31 21.40
CA PHE A 162 -2.78 1.44 19.96
C PHE A 162 -4.28 1.36 19.73
N ASP A 163 -4.90 2.50 19.48
CA ASP A 163 -6.36 2.63 19.43
C ASP A 163 -6.92 2.61 18.02
N ASN A 164 -6.06 2.52 16.99
CA ASN A 164 -6.47 2.46 15.60
C ASN A 164 -5.62 1.46 14.80
N ILE A 165 -6.16 0.26 14.62
CA ILE A 165 -5.42 -0.87 14.03
C ILE A 165 -6.15 -1.35 12.78
N ALA A 166 -5.45 -1.34 11.64
CA ALA A 166 -5.94 -1.93 10.40
C ALA A 166 -5.29 -3.31 10.23
N VAL A 167 -6.10 -4.33 9.94
CA VAL A 167 -5.62 -5.70 9.67
C VAL A 167 -6.15 -6.12 8.30
N LEU A 168 -5.24 -6.42 7.39
CA LEU A 168 -5.55 -6.82 6.03
C LEU A 168 -4.96 -8.21 5.81
N GLN A 169 -5.78 -9.17 5.43
CA GLN A 169 -5.35 -10.49 4.99
C GLN A 169 -5.62 -10.61 3.50
N SER A 170 -4.61 -10.93 2.70
CA SER A 170 -4.73 -11.04 1.25
C SER A 170 -4.08 -12.31 0.73
N ASP A 171 -4.71 -12.92 -0.25
CA ASP A 171 -4.10 -13.89 -1.14
C ASP A 171 -3.25 -13.13 -2.17
N LEU A 172 -1.95 -13.41 -2.22
CA LEU A 172 -1.02 -12.67 -3.06
C LEU A 172 -1.10 -13.05 -4.54
N GLN A 173 -1.68 -14.22 -4.85
CA GLN A 173 -1.79 -14.76 -6.20
C GLN A 173 -3.01 -14.23 -6.94
N ASN A 174 -4.13 -14.03 -6.25
CA ASN A 174 -5.37 -13.53 -6.88
C ASN A 174 -5.84 -12.16 -6.35
N GLY A 175 -5.20 -11.60 -5.33
CA GLY A 175 -5.51 -10.29 -4.76
C GLY A 175 -6.81 -10.23 -3.97
N GLU A 176 -7.46 -11.35 -3.68
CA GLU A 176 -8.61 -11.38 -2.79
C GLU A 176 -8.20 -11.05 -1.37
N THR A 177 -9.04 -10.32 -0.65
CA THR A 177 -8.67 -9.73 0.64
C THR A 177 -9.82 -9.77 1.63
N CYS A 178 -9.47 -9.80 2.91
CA CYS A 178 -10.39 -9.44 3.98
C CYS A 178 -9.82 -8.31 4.84
N TRP A 179 -10.73 -7.45 5.30
CA TRP A 179 -10.41 -6.21 5.97
C TRP A 179 -11.05 -6.19 7.36
N PHE A 180 -10.21 -5.98 8.36
CA PHE A 180 -10.64 -5.80 9.73
C PHE A 180 -10.06 -4.50 10.26
N GLN A 181 -10.82 -3.85 11.14
CA GLN A 181 -10.42 -2.61 11.76
C GLN A 181 -10.75 -2.70 13.26
N ILE A 182 -9.87 -2.12 14.06
CA ILE A 182 -10.07 -1.90 15.49
C ILE A 182 -10.02 -0.38 15.69
N ARG A 183 -11.06 0.19 16.29
CA ARG A 183 -11.07 1.58 16.77
C ARG A 183 -11.51 1.56 18.22
N GLN A 184 -10.65 2.05 19.10
CA GLN A 184 -10.85 1.98 20.56
C GLN A 184 -10.54 3.35 21.19
N GLY A 185 -10.66 3.43 22.51
CA GLY A 185 -10.17 4.59 23.28
C GLY A 185 -8.64 4.69 23.23
N ALA A 186 -8.09 5.89 23.41
CA ALA A 186 -6.64 6.14 23.37
C ALA A 186 -5.84 5.35 24.43
N ASP A 187 -6.51 4.89 25.49
CA ASP A 187 -5.99 4.06 26.58
C ASP A 187 -6.05 2.54 26.28
N PHE A 188 -6.49 2.15 25.08
CA PHE A 188 -6.58 0.74 24.70
C PHE A 188 -5.21 0.10 24.53
N VAL A 189 -4.91 -0.86 25.41
CA VAL A 189 -3.69 -1.68 25.35
C VAL A 189 -3.89 -2.82 24.35
N ALA A 190 -3.26 -2.69 23.20
CA ALA A 190 -3.40 -3.59 22.06
C ALA A 190 -2.45 -4.81 22.14
N ARG A 191 -2.54 -5.52 23.27
CA ARG A 191 -1.84 -6.78 23.52
C ARG A 191 -2.86 -7.91 23.58
N ASN A 192 -2.48 -9.07 23.06
CA ASN A 192 -3.29 -10.26 22.93
C ASN A 192 -4.59 -9.95 22.20
N ILE A 193 -4.49 -9.27 21.06
CA ILE A 193 -5.64 -9.04 20.18
C ILE A 193 -6.13 -10.41 19.73
N PRO A 194 -7.40 -10.76 19.98
CA PRO A 194 -7.91 -12.08 19.60
C PRO A 194 -7.93 -12.22 18.08
N ALA A 195 -7.82 -13.45 17.57
CA ALA A 195 -8.13 -13.70 16.16
C ALA A 195 -9.61 -13.33 15.87
N PRO A 196 -9.94 -12.71 14.72
CA PRO A 196 -11.33 -12.39 14.37
C PRO A 196 -12.18 -13.66 14.23
N TYR A 197 -11.56 -14.78 13.82
CA TYR A 197 -12.14 -16.12 13.83
C TYR A 197 -11.04 -17.17 14.02
N SER A 198 -11.41 -18.31 14.60
CA SER A 198 -10.56 -19.52 14.66
C SER A 198 -11.41 -20.74 14.35
N LYS A 199 -10.82 -21.75 13.72
CA LYS A 199 -11.50 -22.99 13.33
C LYS A 199 -12.13 -23.66 14.54
N GLY A 200 -13.42 -23.97 14.43
CA GLY A 200 -14.20 -24.61 15.50
C GLY A 200 -14.73 -23.64 16.56
N ARG A 201 -14.48 -22.33 16.45
CA ARG A 201 -15.13 -21.31 17.29
C ARG A 201 -16.64 -21.34 17.05
N VAL A 202 -17.42 -21.12 18.11
CA VAL A 202 -18.89 -21.10 18.05
C VAL A 202 -19.38 -19.66 18.24
N LYS A 203 -20.30 -19.21 17.39
CA LYS A 203 -20.89 -17.86 17.50
C LYS A 203 -21.52 -17.68 18.88
N GLY A 204 -21.20 -16.58 19.54
CA GLY A 204 -21.65 -16.25 20.89
C GLY A 204 -20.84 -16.88 22.02
N ASP A 205 -19.81 -17.69 21.74
CA ASP A 205 -18.92 -18.21 22.79
C ASP A 205 -18.03 -17.11 23.42
N THR A 206 -17.23 -17.45 24.42
CA THR A 206 -16.37 -16.47 25.12
C THR A 206 -15.32 -15.84 24.19
N ASN A 207 -14.75 -16.60 23.25
CA ASN A 207 -13.73 -16.10 22.33
C ASN A 207 -14.35 -15.19 21.28
N ASP A 208 -15.55 -15.52 20.81
CA ASP A 208 -16.32 -14.69 19.90
C ASP A 208 -16.73 -13.36 20.56
N ARG A 209 -17.27 -13.41 21.79
CA ARG A 209 -17.59 -12.17 22.53
C ARG A 209 -16.38 -11.28 22.71
N ARG A 210 -15.20 -11.87 22.96
CA ARG A 210 -13.95 -11.12 23.07
C ARG A 210 -13.54 -10.47 21.74
N ALA A 211 -13.66 -11.18 20.62
CA ALA A 211 -13.38 -10.62 19.29
C ALA A 211 -14.34 -9.47 18.96
N ASN A 212 -15.64 -9.64 19.18
CA ASN A 212 -16.64 -8.59 18.96
C ASN A 212 -16.47 -7.36 19.86
N ALA A 213 -15.83 -7.50 21.03
CA ALA A 213 -15.51 -6.35 21.89
C ALA A 213 -14.30 -5.53 21.41
N VAL A 214 -13.43 -6.13 20.59
CA VAL A 214 -12.17 -5.50 20.13
C VAL A 214 -12.31 -4.96 18.71
N TYR A 215 -12.86 -5.75 17.79
CA TYR A 215 -12.99 -5.38 16.38
C TYR A 215 -14.27 -4.57 16.13
N GLU A 216 -14.16 -3.66 15.19
CA GLU A 216 -15.31 -2.91 14.66
C GLU A 216 -16.21 -3.80 13.82
N SER A 217 -17.52 -3.71 14.01
CA SER A 217 -18.46 -4.49 13.20
C SER A 217 -18.31 -4.14 11.71
N PRO A 218 -18.26 -5.14 10.80
CA PRO A 218 -18.22 -4.88 9.36
C PRO A 218 -19.42 -4.06 8.86
N VAL A 219 -20.58 -4.18 9.51
CA VAL A 219 -21.77 -3.37 9.23
C VAL A 219 -21.51 -1.90 9.58
N THR A 220 -20.82 -1.62 10.69
CA THR A 220 -20.46 -0.25 11.08
C THR A 220 -19.47 0.36 10.10
N LEU A 221 -18.40 -0.37 9.77
CA LEU A 221 -17.40 0.11 8.81
C LEU A 221 -18.05 0.49 7.47
N THR A 222 -18.90 -0.37 6.95
CA THR A 222 -19.53 -0.16 5.62
C THR A 222 -20.63 0.91 5.60
N THR A 223 -21.07 1.41 6.76
CA THR A 223 -22.12 2.44 6.85
C THR A 223 -21.58 3.84 7.15
N ASP A 224 -20.46 3.97 7.87
CA ASP A 224 -19.90 5.26 8.26
C ASP A 224 -18.90 5.87 7.25
N HIS A 225 -18.73 5.22 6.10
CA HIS A 225 -17.82 5.61 5.01
C HIS A 225 -16.32 5.61 5.40
N SER A 226 -15.95 4.94 6.50
CA SER A 226 -14.56 4.82 6.95
C SER A 226 -13.82 3.64 6.31
N GLU A 227 -14.36 3.05 5.25
CA GLU A 227 -13.85 1.79 4.74
C GLU A 227 -12.52 1.96 4.04
N CYS A 228 -11.57 1.11 4.40
CA CYS A 228 -10.24 1.15 3.84
C CYS A 228 -10.25 0.99 2.31
N TYR A 229 -11.18 0.23 1.74
CA TYR A 229 -11.27 0.04 0.29
C TYR A 229 -11.47 1.34 -0.49
N ARG A 230 -12.07 2.39 0.09
CA ARG A 230 -12.21 3.70 -0.57
C ARG A 230 -10.88 4.37 -0.89
N CYS A 231 -9.84 4.07 -0.12
CA CYS A 231 -8.50 4.56 -0.35
C CYS A 231 -7.64 3.55 -1.12
N HIS A 232 -7.92 2.27 -1.00
CA HIS A 232 -7.11 1.18 -1.54
C HIS A 232 -7.62 0.68 -2.91
N ASP A 233 -7.79 1.62 -3.83
CA ASP A 233 -8.36 1.37 -5.17
C ASP A 233 -7.34 0.99 -6.25
N SER A 234 -6.07 1.28 -6.02
CA SER A 234 -4.95 0.77 -6.81
C SER A 234 -4.56 -0.64 -6.38
N GLN A 235 -4.31 -0.83 -5.10
CA GLN A 235 -3.86 -2.11 -4.54
C GLN A 235 -4.39 -2.28 -3.12
N VAL A 236 -4.48 -3.54 -2.70
CA VAL A 236 -4.87 -3.90 -1.32
C VAL A 236 -3.89 -3.31 -0.33
N PHE A 237 -2.60 -3.39 -0.63
CA PHE A 237 -1.57 -2.80 0.19
C PHE A 237 -1.02 -1.54 -0.46
N LEU A 238 -1.31 -0.38 0.13
CA LEU A 238 -0.71 0.87 -0.31
C LEU A 238 0.70 1.01 0.28
N ARG A 239 1.71 0.93 -0.58
CA ARG A 239 3.08 1.28 -0.22
C ARG A 239 3.23 2.80 -0.22
N THR A 240 3.46 3.36 0.95
CA THR A 240 3.68 4.79 1.16
C THR A 240 5.04 4.99 1.83
N PRO A 241 5.70 6.14 1.71
CA PRO A 241 6.95 6.41 2.43
C PRO A 241 6.83 6.25 3.94
N TRP A 242 5.62 6.41 4.50
CA TRP A 242 5.38 6.20 5.92
C TRP A 242 5.49 4.72 6.34
N ILE A 243 5.03 3.78 5.50
CA ILE A 243 5.01 2.34 5.83
C ILE A 243 6.04 1.50 5.06
N SER A 244 6.75 2.11 4.11
CA SER A 244 7.80 1.44 3.34
C SER A 244 8.93 0.95 4.26
N VAL A 245 9.61 -0.12 3.85
CA VAL A 245 10.69 -0.77 4.62
C VAL A 245 11.77 0.23 5.05
N LYS A 246 12.14 1.18 4.19
CA LYS A 246 13.14 2.23 4.47
C LYS A 246 12.75 3.11 5.67
N ASN A 247 11.44 3.26 5.93
CA ASN A 247 10.92 4.00 7.07
C ASN A 247 10.66 3.13 8.31
N GLN A 248 11.06 1.86 8.29
CA GLN A 248 10.92 0.97 9.44
C GLN A 248 12.22 0.97 10.26
N ALA A 249 12.08 0.98 11.58
CA ALA A 249 13.13 0.51 12.47
C ALA A 249 12.92 -1.00 12.67
N PRO A 250 14.00 -1.81 12.61
CA PRO A 250 13.89 -3.25 12.81
C PRO A 250 13.21 -3.60 14.13
N SER A 251 12.47 -4.70 14.13
CA SER A 251 11.87 -5.31 15.31
C SER A 251 12.94 -5.76 16.32
N LYS A 252 12.52 -6.22 17.50
CA LYS A 252 13.45 -6.80 18.49
C LYS A 252 14.14 -8.07 17.96
N THR A 253 13.52 -8.75 17.00
CA THR A 253 14.06 -9.92 16.31
C THR A 253 14.87 -9.55 15.06
N GLY A 254 15.09 -8.26 14.81
CA GLY A 254 15.87 -7.76 13.67
C GLY A 254 15.12 -7.75 12.34
N LYS A 255 13.81 -8.04 12.34
CA LYS A 255 12.99 -8.07 11.12
C LYS A 255 12.52 -6.67 10.74
N VAL A 256 12.40 -6.42 9.46
CA VAL A 256 11.55 -5.38 8.88
C VAL A 256 10.45 -6.07 8.07
N HIS A 257 9.28 -5.45 7.97
CA HIS A 257 8.14 -6.04 7.29
C HIS A 257 7.91 -5.36 5.95
N GLU A 258 8.47 -5.95 4.89
CA GLU A 258 8.09 -5.54 3.56
C GLU A 258 6.60 -5.81 3.33
N ILE A 259 5.91 -4.72 2.99
CA ILE A 259 4.50 -4.74 2.60
C ILE A 259 4.39 -5.49 1.27
N PRO A 260 3.65 -6.61 1.21
CA PRO A 260 3.52 -7.41 0.01
C PRO A 260 2.93 -6.61 -1.14
N ARG A 261 3.26 -7.05 -2.36
CA ARG A 261 2.53 -6.63 -3.56
C ARG A 261 1.43 -7.65 -3.82
N THR A 262 0.22 -7.17 -4.06
CA THR A 262 -0.85 -8.00 -4.62
C THR A 262 -0.80 -7.90 -6.12
N LEU A 263 -0.66 -9.03 -6.80
CA LEU A 263 -0.80 -9.09 -8.25
C LEU A 263 -2.28 -9.25 -8.58
N GLY A 264 -2.85 -8.31 -9.33
CA GLY A 264 -4.23 -8.37 -9.81
C GLY A 264 -5.20 -7.39 -9.13
N VAL A 265 -6.42 -7.40 -9.63
CA VAL A 265 -7.52 -6.56 -9.12
C VAL A 265 -8.31 -7.38 -8.11
N PRO A 266 -8.46 -6.91 -6.85
CA PRO A 266 -9.22 -7.64 -5.84
C PRO A 266 -10.63 -7.94 -6.32
N THR A 267 -10.97 -9.22 -6.45
CA THR A 267 -12.29 -9.67 -6.88
C THR A 267 -13.25 -9.87 -5.71
N TYR A 268 -12.72 -9.92 -4.50
CA TYR A 268 -13.46 -10.17 -3.27
C TYR A 268 -12.78 -9.48 -2.09
N LEU A 269 -13.55 -8.72 -1.31
CA LEU A 269 -13.11 -8.04 -0.10
C LEU A 269 -13.79 -8.56 1.18
N GLY A 270 -14.67 -9.57 1.08
CA GLY A 270 -15.64 -9.93 2.11
C GLY A 270 -17.07 -9.49 1.75
N LYS A 271 -18.09 -10.26 2.14
CA LYS A 271 -19.51 -9.93 1.88
C LYS A 271 -19.91 -8.56 2.45
N ALA A 272 -19.30 -8.16 3.56
CA ALA A 272 -19.51 -6.83 4.14
C ALA A 272 -19.32 -5.70 3.11
N TYR A 273 -18.29 -5.85 2.27
CA TYR A 273 -17.85 -4.88 1.29
C TYR A 273 -18.49 -5.13 -0.08
N ARG A 274 -19.76 -5.55 -0.10
CA ARG A 274 -20.51 -5.87 -1.34
C ARG A 274 -20.45 -4.77 -2.39
N GLY A 275 -20.40 -3.52 -1.93
CA GLY A 275 -20.26 -2.34 -2.79
C GLY A 275 -19.09 -2.52 -3.73
N TRP A 276 -17.93 -2.95 -3.24
CA TRP A 276 -16.74 -3.23 -4.05
C TRP A 276 -16.82 -4.54 -4.81
N ASN A 277 -17.40 -5.59 -4.23
CA ASN A 277 -17.42 -6.92 -4.86
C ASN A 277 -18.19 -6.92 -6.19
N LEU A 278 -19.13 -5.99 -6.36
CA LEU A 278 -19.86 -5.75 -7.61
C LEU A 278 -18.93 -5.21 -8.71
N ALA A 279 -18.89 -5.91 -9.84
CA ALA A 279 -18.05 -5.52 -10.99
C ALA A 279 -18.26 -4.06 -11.43
N ALA A 280 -19.50 -3.54 -11.37
CA ALA A 280 -19.83 -2.17 -11.75
C ALA A 280 -19.22 -1.10 -10.82
N ASN A 281 -18.86 -1.47 -9.60
CA ASN A 281 -18.38 -0.56 -8.55
C ASN A 281 -16.90 -0.77 -8.20
N ARG A 282 -16.28 -1.84 -8.74
CA ARG A 282 -14.83 -2.06 -8.59
C ARG A 282 -14.09 -0.86 -9.16
N PRO A 283 -12.97 -0.45 -8.56
CA PRO A 283 -12.10 0.53 -9.16
C PRO A 283 -11.70 0.08 -10.55
N LYS A 284 -11.78 1.03 -11.48
CA LYS A 284 -11.18 0.87 -12.79
C LYS A 284 -9.70 1.15 -12.63
N GLN A 285 -8.87 0.27 -13.17
CA GLN A 285 -7.43 0.50 -13.21
C GLN A 285 -7.14 1.37 -14.42
N ILE A 286 -6.61 2.56 -14.17
CA ILE A 286 -6.21 3.48 -15.22
C ILE A 286 -5.01 2.88 -15.96
N LYS A 287 -5.18 2.71 -17.27
CA LYS A 287 -4.11 2.36 -18.19
C LYS A 287 -4.04 3.37 -19.32
N ILE A 288 -2.84 3.84 -19.64
CA ILE A 288 -2.65 4.80 -20.73
C ILE A 288 -2.21 4.04 -21.97
N ASN A 289 -3.02 4.10 -23.03
CA ASN A 289 -2.62 3.68 -24.36
C ASN A 289 -1.84 4.82 -25.02
N LYS A 290 -0.51 4.73 -24.94
CA LYS A 290 0.43 5.71 -25.49
C LYS A 290 0.10 6.14 -26.92
N VAL A 291 -0.19 5.20 -27.82
CA VAL A 291 -0.38 5.51 -29.26
C VAL A 291 -1.62 6.37 -29.46
N VAL A 292 -2.73 5.99 -28.82
CA VAL A 292 -3.99 6.73 -28.93
C VAL A 292 -3.89 8.08 -28.21
N PHE A 293 -3.30 8.09 -27.00
CA PHE A 293 -3.13 9.31 -26.22
C PHE A 293 -2.22 10.32 -26.93
N ASP A 294 -1.05 9.89 -27.42
CA ASP A 294 -0.13 10.77 -28.15
C ASP A 294 -0.68 11.22 -29.51
N GLY A 295 -1.60 10.45 -30.12
CA GLY A 295 -2.30 10.88 -31.33
C GLY A 295 -3.31 12.00 -31.07
N ALA A 296 -4.03 11.94 -29.94
CA ALA A 296 -5.00 12.97 -29.54
C ALA A 296 -4.36 14.20 -28.91
N PHE A 297 -3.25 14.02 -28.19
CA PHE A 297 -2.50 15.06 -27.50
C PHE A 297 -1.06 15.10 -28.03
N PRO A 298 -0.84 15.55 -29.27
CA PRO A 298 0.46 15.44 -29.93
C PRO A 298 1.57 16.15 -29.17
N LEU A 299 2.71 15.48 -29.07
CA LEU A 299 3.96 16.05 -28.59
C LEU A 299 4.47 17.11 -29.58
N SER A 300 5.10 18.17 -29.07
CA SER A 300 5.91 19.03 -29.93
C SER A 300 7.05 18.23 -30.58
N ALA A 301 7.65 18.76 -31.64
CA ALA A 301 8.83 18.15 -32.26
C ALA A 301 9.97 17.97 -31.25
N SER A 302 10.15 18.93 -30.34
CA SER A 302 11.19 18.88 -29.30
C SER A 302 10.95 17.79 -28.27
N GLU A 303 9.71 17.61 -27.81
CA GLU A 303 9.36 16.56 -26.84
C GLU A 303 9.40 15.18 -27.50
N SER A 304 8.95 15.06 -28.75
CA SER A 304 9.05 13.81 -29.52
C SER A 304 10.50 13.35 -29.65
N ALA A 305 11.41 14.27 -29.97
CA ALA A 305 12.85 13.98 -29.99
C ALA A 305 13.41 13.62 -28.61
N ALA A 306 12.93 14.27 -27.54
CA ALA A 306 13.34 13.97 -26.18
C ALA A 306 12.90 12.56 -25.73
N VAL A 307 11.66 12.16 -26.02
CA VAL A 307 11.15 10.81 -25.74
C VAL A 307 11.94 9.77 -26.54
N ALA A 308 12.15 10.00 -27.85
CA ALA A 308 12.95 9.09 -28.69
C ALA A 308 14.40 8.93 -28.21
N ALA A 309 14.97 9.98 -27.63
CA ALA A 309 16.31 9.98 -27.05
C ALA A 309 16.37 9.48 -25.59
N GLY A 310 15.25 9.04 -24.99
CA GLY A 310 15.19 8.62 -23.60
C GLY A 310 15.46 9.73 -22.57
N LYS A 311 15.27 10.99 -22.97
CA LYS A 311 15.42 12.19 -22.11
C LYS A 311 14.10 12.66 -21.49
N MET A 312 12.99 12.04 -21.89
CA MET A 312 11.65 12.25 -21.35
C MET A 312 10.92 10.90 -21.33
N ALA A 313 10.16 10.66 -20.28
CA ALA A 313 9.32 9.48 -20.14
C ALA A 313 8.15 9.53 -21.16
N PRO A 314 7.77 8.40 -21.79
CA PRO A 314 6.56 8.33 -22.59
C PRO A 314 5.30 8.53 -21.73
N SER A 315 4.16 8.86 -22.37
CA SER A 315 2.90 9.15 -21.68
C SER A 315 2.38 8.01 -20.80
N ASP A 316 2.69 6.76 -21.14
CA ASP A 316 2.24 5.57 -20.41
C ASP A 316 3.21 5.08 -19.33
N ALA A 317 4.36 5.75 -19.15
CA ALA A 317 5.44 5.27 -18.28
C ALA A 317 4.98 4.94 -16.85
N CYS A 318 4.09 5.74 -16.26
CA CYS A 318 3.58 5.48 -14.91
C CYS A 318 2.71 4.23 -14.87
N THR A 319 1.78 4.07 -15.81
CA THR A 319 0.83 2.93 -15.83
C THR A 319 1.44 1.62 -16.31
N GLN A 320 2.70 1.63 -16.77
CA GLN A 320 3.45 0.41 -17.08
C GLN A 320 3.90 -0.34 -15.82
N CYS A 321 4.22 0.39 -14.74
CA CYS A 321 4.72 -0.20 -13.50
C CYS A 321 3.73 -0.07 -12.33
N HIS A 322 2.83 0.90 -12.37
CA HIS A 322 1.91 1.20 -11.27
C HIS A 322 0.47 0.85 -11.62
N THR A 323 -0.17 0.15 -10.69
CA THR A 323 -1.61 -0.02 -10.65
C THR A 323 -2.21 1.25 -10.06
N ILE A 324 -3.11 1.92 -10.79
CA ILE A 324 -3.70 3.20 -10.35
C ILE A 324 -5.22 3.08 -10.46
N GLY A 325 -5.88 3.09 -9.30
CA GLY A 325 -7.32 3.00 -9.24
C GLY A 325 -8.02 4.33 -9.47
N LYS A 326 -9.16 4.26 -10.16
CA LYS A 326 -10.23 5.23 -10.13
C LYS A 326 -11.49 4.55 -9.62
N SER A 327 -11.81 4.82 -8.36
CA SER A 327 -13.04 4.33 -7.73
C SER A 327 -14.17 5.37 -7.85
N GLU A 328 -15.33 4.96 -8.36
CA GLU A 328 -16.52 5.84 -8.48
C GLU A 328 -17.15 6.19 -7.12
N ILE A 329 -16.83 5.40 -6.10
CA ILE A 329 -17.32 5.57 -4.73
C ILE A 329 -16.37 6.40 -3.85
N ALA A 330 -15.16 6.66 -4.33
CA ALA A 330 -14.18 7.49 -3.62
C ALA A 330 -14.59 8.96 -3.75
N SER A 331 -14.75 9.65 -2.62
CA SER A 331 -14.99 11.09 -2.62
C SER A 331 -13.71 11.86 -2.98
N ALA A 332 -13.83 13.18 -3.16
CA ALA A 332 -12.66 14.06 -3.23
C ALA A 332 -11.75 13.82 -2.00
N GLY A 333 -10.46 13.60 -2.23
CA GLY A 333 -9.49 13.28 -1.18
C GLY A 333 -9.41 11.80 -0.76
N GLN A 334 -10.11 10.88 -1.45
CA GLN A 334 -9.97 9.43 -1.29
C GLN A 334 -9.45 8.79 -2.57
N GLY A 335 -8.85 7.60 -2.50
CA GLY A 335 -8.43 6.83 -3.68
C GLY A 335 -7.19 7.36 -4.40
N SER A 336 -6.68 6.58 -5.34
CA SER A 336 -5.38 6.82 -5.97
C SER A 336 -5.44 7.99 -6.93
N CYS A 337 -6.34 7.98 -7.90
CA CYS A 337 -6.47 9.08 -8.87
C CYS A 337 -6.90 10.41 -8.24
N ASN A 338 -7.89 10.36 -7.34
CA ASN A 338 -8.50 11.55 -6.76
C ASN A 338 -7.65 12.19 -5.66
N HIS A 339 -6.67 11.47 -5.10
CA HIS A 339 -5.87 11.96 -3.98
C HIS A 339 -4.39 11.62 -4.07
N PHE A 340 -4.04 10.33 -4.13
CA PHE A 340 -2.66 9.91 -3.90
C PHE A 340 -1.70 10.17 -5.08
N VAL A 341 -2.15 10.06 -6.33
CA VAL A 341 -1.31 10.29 -7.53
C VAL A 341 -0.65 11.66 -7.50
N ARG A 342 -1.40 12.70 -7.13
CA ARG A 342 -0.88 14.08 -7.04
C ARG A 342 0.18 14.23 -5.93
N VAL A 343 0.07 13.41 -4.89
CA VAL A 343 1.08 13.32 -3.82
C VAL A 343 2.30 12.51 -4.29
N TRP A 344 2.09 11.43 -5.06
CA TRP A 344 3.12 10.51 -5.51
C TRP A 344 4.10 11.10 -6.53
N MET A 345 3.59 11.89 -7.47
CA MET A 345 4.36 12.49 -8.57
C MET A 345 5.32 13.61 -8.11
N GLY A 346 5.37 13.91 -6.81
CA GLY A 346 6.07 15.07 -6.28
C GLY A 346 5.34 16.35 -6.69
N GLY A 347 5.16 17.28 -5.76
CA GLY A 347 4.34 18.46 -6.01
C GLY A 347 4.55 19.53 -4.97
N GLY A 348 5.63 20.31 -5.08
CA GLY A 348 5.63 21.63 -4.43
C GLY A 348 4.37 22.42 -4.82
N PRO A 349 4.11 23.56 -4.19
CA PRO A 349 2.94 23.87 -3.31
C PRO A 349 1.62 23.06 -3.42
N SER A 350 1.42 22.06 -4.28
CA SER A 350 0.19 21.25 -4.33
C SER A 350 -0.09 20.46 -3.04
N PHE A 351 0.92 20.24 -2.20
CA PHE A 351 0.70 19.82 -0.81
C PHE A 351 -0.20 20.81 -0.04
N SER A 352 -0.05 22.13 -0.22
CA SER A 352 -0.79 23.13 0.58
C SER A 352 -2.30 23.07 0.40
N GLY A 353 -2.78 22.50 -0.72
CA GLY A 353 -4.20 22.25 -0.98
C GLY A 353 -4.68 20.83 -0.60
N THR A 354 -3.77 19.89 -0.32
CA THR A 354 -4.15 18.55 0.15
C THR A 354 -4.18 18.49 1.67
N VAL A 355 -5.00 17.59 2.20
CA VAL A 355 -5.13 17.33 3.65
C VAL A 355 -3.77 17.10 4.32
N LEU A 356 -2.79 16.57 3.57
CA LEU A 356 -1.48 16.17 4.09
C LEU A 356 -0.40 17.24 4.00
N GLY A 357 -0.47 18.22 3.10
CA GLY A 357 0.62 19.19 3.01
C GLY A 357 0.77 20.10 4.22
N SER A 358 -0.31 20.27 4.98
CA SER A 358 -0.24 20.91 6.30
C SER A 358 0.59 20.09 7.32
N LYS A 359 0.85 18.81 7.03
CA LYS A 359 1.53 17.84 7.90
C LYS A 359 2.91 17.41 7.40
N VAL A 360 3.30 17.77 6.18
CA VAL A 360 4.66 17.49 5.68
C VAL A 360 5.62 18.57 6.18
N SER A 361 6.77 18.17 6.71
CA SER A 361 7.86 19.06 7.13
C SER A 361 8.50 19.76 5.92
N SER A 362 9.33 20.77 6.17
CA SER A 362 10.15 21.39 5.12
C SER A 362 11.05 20.38 4.42
N PHE A 363 11.71 19.51 5.19
CA PHE A 363 12.59 18.48 4.64
C PHE A 363 11.84 17.41 3.84
N GLY A 364 10.74 16.86 4.37
CA GLY A 364 9.92 15.88 3.66
C GLY A 364 9.26 16.45 2.40
N GLY A 365 9.03 17.76 2.37
CA GLY A 365 8.51 18.49 1.20
C GLY A 365 9.58 18.84 0.16
N ALA A 366 10.86 18.61 0.45
CA ALA A 366 11.97 18.88 -0.46
C ALA A 366 12.32 17.64 -1.30
N PHE A 367 12.73 17.85 -2.55
CA PHE A 367 13.25 16.77 -3.39
C PHE A 367 14.59 16.25 -2.83
N PRO A 368 14.84 14.92 -2.83
CA PRO A 368 13.99 13.85 -3.37
C PRO A 368 12.94 13.31 -2.40
N GLN A 369 12.90 13.76 -1.14
CA GLN A 369 12.02 13.22 -0.09
C GLN A 369 10.52 13.34 -0.44
N SER A 370 10.17 14.39 -1.18
CA SER A 370 8.78 14.65 -1.60
C SER A 370 8.27 13.73 -2.72
N ALA A 371 9.15 12.98 -3.39
CA ALA A 371 8.77 12.07 -4.46
C ALA A 371 8.67 10.64 -3.92
N TRP A 372 7.51 10.00 -4.12
CA TRP A 372 7.25 8.66 -3.56
C TRP A 372 7.59 7.55 -4.53
N MET A 373 7.70 7.89 -5.82
CA MET A 373 8.46 7.10 -6.77
C MET A 373 9.91 7.54 -6.62
N PRO A 374 10.79 6.74 -6.00
CA PRO A 374 12.19 7.10 -6.03
C PRO A 374 12.59 7.17 -7.50
N PRO A 375 13.33 8.20 -7.92
CA PRO A 375 14.08 8.05 -9.15
C PRO A 375 14.92 6.77 -8.98
N ALA A 376 14.86 5.87 -9.96
CA ALA A 376 15.40 4.51 -9.82
C ALA A 376 16.89 4.48 -9.42
N ALA A 377 17.57 5.64 -9.45
CA ALA A 377 18.63 5.94 -8.52
C ALA A 377 18.46 7.37 -7.93
N PRO A 378 18.78 7.61 -6.64
CA PRO A 378 18.96 8.97 -6.10
C PRO A 378 19.92 9.85 -6.92
N SER A 379 20.77 9.21 -7.75
CA SER A 379 21.69 9.87 -8.68
C SER A 379 21.08 10.21 -10.05
N GLN A 380 19.89 9.71 -10.39
CA GLN A 380 19.33 9.87 -11.74
C GLN A 380 18.85 11.31 -12.00
N PHE A 381 18.36 12.01 -10.97
CA PHE A 381 18.01 13.42 -11.10
C PHE A 381 18.65 14.23 -9.98
N ALA A 382 19.39 15.27 -10.36
CA ALA A 382 20.02 16.19 -9.41
C ALA A 382 19.05 17.25 -8.83
N SER A 383 17.81 17.33 -9.33
CA SER A 383 16.82 18.33 -8.88
C SER A 383 15.38 17.92 -9.19
N ASP A 384 14.41 18.53 -8.49
CA ASP A 384 12.97 18.41 -8.77
C ASP A 384 12.65 18.83 -10.21
N ALA A 385 13.28 19.90 -10.71
CA ALA A 385 13.07 20.38 -12.08
C ALA A 385 13.49 19.35 -13.13
N ALA A 386 14.60 18.64 -12.91
CA ALA A 386 15.05 17.57 -13.81
C ALA A 386 14.10 16.37 -13.78
N TYR A 387 13.66 15.96 -12.58
CA TYR A 387 12.69 14.88 -12.39
C TYR A 387 11.35 15.19 -13.06
N ARG A 388 10.80 16.38 -12.81
CA ARG A 388 9.56 16.84 -13.44
C ARG A 388 9.70 16.99 -14.94
N GLY A 389 10.82 17.53 -15.42
CA GLY A 389 11.07 17.68 -16.86
C GLY A 389 11.09 16.33 -17.56
N TYR A 390 11.68 15.31 -16.93
CA TYR A 390 11.68 13.95 -17.46
C TYR A 390 10.29 13.33 -17.48
N TYR A 391 9.52 13.44 -16.39
CA TYR A 391 8.20 12.81 -16.28
C TYR A 391 7.02 13.69 -16.73
N ALA A 392 7.26 14.91 -17.21
CA ALA A 392 6.22 15.90 -17.52
C ALA A 392 5.09 15.32 -18.38
N ARG A 393 5.46 14.55 -19.42
CA ARG A 393 4.50 13.92 -20.32
C ARG A 393 3.68 12.82 -19.62
N ALA A 394 4.33 11.95 -18.86
CA ALA A 394 3.66 10.87 -18.13
C ALA A 394 2.70 11.43 -17.07
N PHE A 395 3.13 12.47 -16.34
CA PHE A 395 2.30 13.14 -15.33
C PHE A 395 1.07 13.80 -15.96
N SER A 396 1.26 14.55 -17.05
CA SER A 396 0.13 15.17 -17.77
C SER A 396 -0.87 14.12 -18.28
N ALA A 397 -0.39 13.00 -18.82
CA ALA A 397 -1.27 11.94 -19.28
C ALA A 397 -2.04 11.28 -18.13
N LEU A 398 -1.36 11.03 -17.01
CA LEU A 398 -1.98 10.45 -15.83
C LEU A 398 -3.01 11.38 -15.18
N GLU A 399 -2.70 12.67 -15.04
CA GLU A 399 -3.66 13.66 -14.54
C GLU A 399 -4.89 13.73 -15.45
N THR A 400 -4.69 13.77 -16.76
CA THR A 400 -5.79 13.77 -17.75
C THR A 400 -6.70 12.56 -17.58
N CYS A 401 -6.13 11.34 -17.49
CA CYS A 401 -6.91 10.12 -17.35
C CYS A 401 -7.53 9.94 -15.96
N CYS A 402 -6.90 10.46 -14.90
CA CYS A 402 -7.47 10.45 -13.56
C CYS A 402 -8.64 11.44 -13.41
N ASP A 403 -8.56 12.59 -14.07
CA ASP A 403 -9.62 13.60 -14.07
C ASP A 403 -10.80 13.16 -14.94
N ASP A 404 -10.55 12.63 -16.14
CA ASP A 404 -11.57 12.10 -17.06
C ASP A 404 -11.11 10.81 -17.77
N PRO A 405 -11.52 9.64 -17.26
CA PRO A 405 -11.19 8.35 -17.87
C PRO A 405 -11.79 8.13 -19.27
N SER A 406 -12.70 8.98 -19.74
CA SER A 406 -13.30 8.86 -21.07
C SER A 406 -12.45 9.49 -22.19
N GLN A 407 -11.37 10.19 -21.83
CA GLN A 407 -10.47 10.84 -22.78
C GLN A 407 -9.76 9.83 -23.70
N PRO A 408 -9.38 10.23 -24.93
CA PRO A 408 -8.70 9.33 -25.85
C PRO A 408 -7.41 8.76 -25.26
N GLY A 409 -7.32 7.42 -25.24
CA GLY A 409 -6.15 6.71 -24.75
C GLY A 409 -6.15 6.43 -23.25
N CYS A 410 -7.15 6.89 -22.50
CA CYS A 410 -7.41 6.45 -21.13
C CYS A 410 -8.25 5.16 -21.18
N GLN A 411 -7.77 4.10 -20.53
CA GLN A 411 -8.40 2.78 -20.48
C GLN A 411 -8.70 2.36 -19.04
#